data_AF-A0A954ZC78-F1
#
_entry.id   AF-A0A954ZC78-F1
#
_cell.length_a   1.000
_cell.length_b   1.000
_cell.length_c   1.000
_cell.angle_alpha   90.00
_cell.angle_beta   90.00
_cell.angle_gamma   90.00
#
_symmetry.space_group_name_H-M   'P 1'
#
loop_
_entity.id
_entity.type
_entity.pdbx_description
1 polymer ?
#
loop_
_entity_poly.entity_id
_entity_poly.type
_entity_poly.pdbx_seq_one_letter_code
_entity_poly.pdbx_strand_id
1 'polypeptide(L)'
;MPTPNIPDHGTLYLSTVDCAPATTILRTATTAGLTIDQTQDGIATIAITSSQLRRMCLEWSQALSDADQADVRCHLSASDESPSAGTLMHSQSLQRLVRFVEAEWLDQILDGNQLVTYFQPIIVNRSPSEVFAHECLVRGTQASGEIIPPMKLFGAARATDRVAQLDHSSRITAIRTCSERNIGTRIFMNFNPRYLDESHAYLEDTIRTVLETGMDPEQFVFEVVESDEIQDVGRLMSIVEYCREAGCCVALDDMGTGYNSLYLMAAVKPDFIKLDRNLIRDVESDPYKSRVAGKLIELARELGIKSVVEGIETEAALEWSVKQGAEYGQGFLFARPQPEPSKQIHWQGTPAEPSAPGVRS
;
A
#
# COMPACT_ATOMS: atom_id res chain seq x y z
N MET A 1 17.36 8.47 -2.49
CA MET A 1 18.62 8.45 -1.72
C MET A 1 18.86 7.02 -1.28
N PRO A 2 20.11 6.53 -1.28
CA PRO A 2 20.41 5.16 -0.88
C PRO A 2 19.97 4.87 0.56
N THR A 3 19.70 3.59 0.84
CA THR A 3 19.41 3.07 2.17
C THR A 3 20.59 3.32 3.10
N PRO A 4 20.37 3.79 4.35
CA PRO A 4 21.46 3.97 5.31
C PRO A 4 22.25 2.67 5.53
N ASN A 5 23.56 2.72 5.38
CA ASN A 5 24.45 1.63 5.76
C ASN A 5 24.92 1.88 7.21
N ILE A 6 24.56 1.00 8.14
CA ILE A 6 24.96 1.12 9.55
C ILE A 6 26.22 0.26 9.77
N PRO A 7 27.42 0.84 9.92
CA PRO A 7 28.61 0.08 10.24
C PRO A 7 28.60 -0.42 11.69
N ASP A 8 29.37 -1.47 11.98
CA ASP A 8 29.54 -2.00 13.34
C ASP A 8 30.12 -0.95 14.30
N HIS A 9 31.05 -0.14 13.79
CA HIS A 9 31.66 1.00 14.47
C HIS A 9 31.77 2.17 13.48
N GLY A 10 31.52 3.38 13.94
CA GLY A 10 31.67 4.57 13.11
C GLY A 10 31.49 5.87 13.88
N THR A 11 31.41 6.96 13.13
CA THR A 11 31.16 8.30 13.65
C THR A 11 29.88 8.86 13.08
N LEU A 12 28.97 9.28 13.97
CA LEU A 12 27.76 10.01 13.62
C LEU A 12 28.05 11.51 13.68
N TYR A 13 27.92 12.16 12.53
CA TYR A 13 28.02 13.61 12.37
C TYR A 13 26.61 14.19 12.44
N LEU A 14 26.42 15.21 13.27
CA LEU A 14 25.14 15.88 13.48
C LEU A 14 25.30 17.38 13.26
N SER A 15 24.40 17.98 12.51
CA SER A 15 24.25 19.42 12.47
C SER A 15 23.71 19.92 13.80
N THR A 16 24.49 20.75 14.49
CA THR A 16 24.15 21.33 15.79
C THR A 16 24.04 22.85 15.74
N VAL A 17 23.65 23.41 14.60
CA VAL A 17 23.23 24.82 14.52
C VAL A 17 22.22 25.08 15.65
N ASP A 18 22.53 26.00 16.55
CA ASP A 18 21.89 26.18 17.87
C ASP A 18 20.35 26.14 17.82
N CYS A 19 19.81 24.93 17.92
CA CYS A 19 18.38 24.66 17.91
C CYS A 19 18.01 23.72 19.06
N ALA A 20 16.78 23.86 19.55
CA ALA A 20 16.28 23.05 20.67
C ALA A 20 16.37 21.52 20.41
N PRO A 21 16.11 21.02 19.18
CA PRO A 21 16.30 19.60 18.86
C PRO A 21 17.74 19.13 19.05
N ALA A 22 18.74 19.87 18.55
CA ALA A 22 20.15 19.51 18.67
C ALA A 22 20.59 19.40 20.14
N THR A 23 20.16 20.35 20.99
CA THR A 23 20.45 20.31 22.43
C THR A 23 19.91 19.03 23.09
N THR A 24 18.71 18.60 22.71
CA THR A 24 18.08 17.39 23.25
C THR A 24 18.81 16.12 22.79
N ILE A 25 19.25 16.06 21.54
CA ILE A 25 20.04 14.95 20.98
C ILE A 25 21.37 14.79 21.72
N LEU A 26 22.09 15.89 21.92
CA LEU A 26 23.39 15.86 22.58
C LEU A 26 23.24 15.50 24.07
N ARG A 27 22.21 16.02 24.75
CA ARG A 27 21.92 15.69 26.14
C ARG A 27 21.59 14.20 26.32
N THR A 28 20.75 13.65 25.46
CA THR A 28 20.39 12.21 25.49
C THR A 28 21.63 11.34 25.24
N ALA A 29 22.43 11.65 24.21
CA ALA A 29 23.68 10.95 23.93
C ALA A 29 24.68 11.02 25.10
N THR A 30 24.83 12.18 25.75
CA THR A 30 25.70 12.35 26.92
C THR A 30 25.21 11.52 28.10
N THR A 31 23.90 11.53 28.38
CA THR A 31 23.27 10.75 29.46
C THR A 31 23.46 9.25 29.23
N ALA A 32 23.48 8.83 27.97
CA ALA A 32 23.71 7.46 27.55
C ALA A 32 25.20 7.03 27.56
N GLY A 33 26.11 7.94 27.96
CA GLY A 33 27.54 7.69 28.11
C GLY A 33 28.34 7.77 26.81
N LEU A 34 27.80 8.39 25.75
CA LEU A 34 28.51 8.54 24.48
C LEU A 34 29.50 9.72 24.53
N THR A 35 30.65 9.53 23.89
CA THR A 35 31.66 10.60 23.75
C THR A 35 31.24 11.52 22.60
N ILE A 36 31.18 12.82 22.89
CA ILE A 36 30.74 13.84 21.94
C ILE A 36 31.87 14.85 21.81
N ASP A 37 32.33 15.05 20.58
CA ASP A 37 33.21 16.16 20.24
C ASP A 37 32.41 17.19 19.44
N GLN A 38 32.48 18.46 19.84
CA GLN A 38 31.85 19.55 19.11
C GLN A 38 32.91 20.37 18.38
N THR A 39 32.69 20.57 17.08
CA THR A 39 33.52 21.46 16.26
C THR A 39 32.97 22.89 16.32
N GLN A 40 33.84 23.88 16.09
CA GLN A 40 33.43 25.29 16.08
C GLN A 40 32.46 25.65 14.94
N ASP A 41 32.30 24.76 13.94
CA ASP A 41 31.48 24.97 12.75
C ASP A 41 30.02 24.49 12.90
N GLY A 42 29.55 24.26 14.13
CA GLY A 42 28.17 23.83 14.39
C GLY A 42 27.90 22.39 13.99
N ILE A 43 28.91 21.52 14.07
CA ILE A 43 28.80 20.08 13.87
C ILE A 43 29.27 19.35 15.13
N ALA A 44 28.46 18.41 15.61
CA ALA A 44 28.87 17.47 16.64
C ALA A 44 29.19 16.10 16.04
N THR A 45 30.19 15.44 16.58
CA THR A 45 30.61 14.09 16.22
C THR A 45 30.45 13.16 17.41
N ILE A 46 29.83 12.00 17.19
CA ILE A 46 29.61 10.98 18.20
C ILE A 46 30.22 9.68 17.69
N ALA A 47 31.24 9.19 18.39
CA ALA A 47 31.76 7.84 18.17
C ALA A 47 30.70 6.83 18.65
N ILE A 48 30.26 5.94 17.75
CA ILE A 48 29.09 5.12 18.01
C ILE A 48 29.22 3.71 17.40
N THR A 49 28.80 2.70 18.14
CA THR A 49 28.61 1.35 17.61
C THR A 49 27.21 1.18 16.99
N SER A 50 27.03 0.15 16.18
CA SER A 50 25.72 -0.22 15.62
C SER A 50 24.65 -0.42 16.70
N SER A 51 25.01 -1.04 17.83
CA SER A 51 24.11 -1.27 18.98
C SER A 51 23.77 0.03 19.73
N GLN A 52 24.76 0.91 19.91
CA GLN A 52 24.54 2.22 20.53
C GLN A 52 23.66 3.11 19.65
N LEU A 53 23.88 3.10 18.33
CA LEU A 53 23.07 3.88 17.38
C LEU A 53 21.60 3.47 17.44
N ARG A 54 21.31 2.16 17.48
CA ARG A 54 19.94 1.65 17.60
C ARG A 54 19.26 2.11 18.86
N ARG A 55 19.97 2.00 20.00
CA ARG A 55 19.49 2.52 21.29
C ARG A 55 19.20 4.02 21.22
N MET A 56 20.10 4.80 20.62
CA MET A 56 19.91 6.25 20.48
C MET A 56 18.75 6.63 19.58
N CYS A 57 18.57 5.93 18.46
CA CYS A 57 17.41 6.19 17.58
C CYS A 57 16.09 5.96 18.33
N LEU A 58 16.00 4.92 19.16
CA LEU A 58 14.82 4.65 19.99
C LEU A 58 14.62 5.73 21.07
N GLU A 59 15.68 6.19 21.73
CA GLU A 59 15.58 7.28 22.71
C GLU A 59 15.19 8.61 22.05
N TRP A 60 15.73 8.91 20.87
CA TRP A 60 15.41 10.12 20.12
C TRP A 60 13.98 10.11 19.57
N SER A 61 13.46 8.96 19.13
CA SER A 61 12.07 8.87 18.67
C SER A 61 11.05 9.11 19.79
N GLN A 62 11.41 8.82 21.04
CA GLN A 62 10.60 9.14 22.22
C GLN A 62 10.77 10.57 22.71
N ALA A 63 11.97 11.15 22.53
CA ALA A 63 12.30 12.47 23.06
C ALA A 63 11.98 13.64 22.12
N LEU A 64 11.84 13.39 20.81
CA LEU A 64 11.70 14.41 19.78
C LEU A 64 10.50 14.14 18.88
N SER A 65 9.83 15.21 18.45
CA SER A 65 8.79 15.08 17.43
C SER A 65 9.40 14.73 16.06
N ASP A 66 8.57 14.19 15.17
CA ASP A 66 8.94 13.92 13.77
C ASP A 66 9.48 15.18 13.05
N ALA A 67 8.91 16.35 13.36
CA ALA A 67 9.35 17.62 12.81
C ALA A 67 10.73 18.03 13.34
N ASP A 68 10.94 17.90 14.65
CA ASP A 68 12.24 18.20 15.28
C ASP A 68 13.37 17.31 14.74
N GLN A 69 13.07 16.03 14.50
CA GLN A 69 14.03 15.10 13.90
C GLN A 69 14.31 15.43 12.42
N ALA A 70 13.35 16.00 11.70
CA ALA A 70 13.51 16.37 10.30
C ALA A 70 14.43 17.58 10.12
N ASP A 71 14.45 18.47 11.11
CA ASP A 71 15.28 19.69 11.11
C ASP A 71 16.76 19.41 11.38
N VAL A 72 17.08 18.26 11.99
CA VAL A 72 18.47 17.88 12.26
C VAL A 72 19.03 17.04 11.12
N ARG A 73 20.17 17.47 10.60
CA ARG A 73 20.92 16.73 9.57
C ARG A 73 21.93 15.80 10.19
N CYS A 74 22.06 14.60 9.64
CA CYS A 74 23.01 13.60 10.11
C CYS A 74 23.71 12.85 8.98
N HIS A 75 24.95 12.45 9.22
CA HIS A 75 25.73 11.58 8.35
C HIS A 75 26.44 10.52 9.19
N LEU A 76 26.35 9.25 8.79
CA LEU A 76 27.01 8.15 9.46
C LEU A 76 28.18 7.69 8.59
N SER A 77 29.40 7.79 9.13
CA SER A 77 30.62 7.37 8.46
C SER A 77 31.20 6.14 9.14
N ALA A 78 31.62 5.16 8.34
CA ALA A 78 32.42 4.02 8.79
C ALA A 78 33.93 4.34 8.82
N SER A 79 34.33 5.49 8.25
CA SER A 79 35.72 5.96 8.20
C SER A 79 36.01 6.94 9.34
N ASP A 80 37.23 6.88 9.85
CA ASP A 80 37.80 7.87 10.77
C ASP A 80 38.13 9.20 10.07
N GLU A 81 38.10 9.25 8.73
CA GLU A 81 38.25 10.49 7.99
C GLU A 81 36.99 11.36 8.10
N SER A 82 37.20 12.65 8.35
CA SER A 82 36.10 13.62 8.37
C SER A 82 35.46 13.77 6.98
N PRO A 83 34.12 13.75 6.87
CA PRO A 83 33.44 13.90 5.60
C PRO A 83 33.69 15.29 5.00
N SER A 84 33.74 15.35 3.67
CA SER A 84 33.87 16.62 2.96
C SER A 84 32.65 17.52 3.21
N ALA A 85 32.83 18.85 3.06
CA ALA A 85 31.72 19.80 3.13
C ALA A 85 30.58 19.46 2.14
N GLY A 86 30.90 18.96 0.94
CA GLY A 86 29.92 18.51 -0.04
C GLY A 86 29.12 17.28 0.43
N THR A 87 29.75 16.35 1.16
CA THR A 87 29.09 15.19 1.76
C THR A 87 28.09 15.61 2.85
N LEU A 88 28.48 16.58 3.69
CA LEU A 88 27.60 17.12 4.74
C LEU A 88 26.43 17.91 4.16
N MET A 89 26.59 18.62 3.04
CA MET A 89 25.49 19.31 2.36
C MET A 89 24.39 18.35 1.83
N HIS A 90 24.76 17.12 1.48
CA HIS A 90 23.83 16.08 1.01
C HIS A 90 23.45 15.08 2.11
N SER A 91 23.71 15.44 3.37
CA SER A 91 23.36 14.59 4.51
C SER A 91 21.86 14.43 4.67
N GLN A 92 21.47 13.25 5.16
CA GLN A 92 20.07 12.92 5.41
C GLN A 92 19.56 13.62 6.68
N SER A 93 18.24 13.67 6.87
CA SER A 93 17.68 14.05 8.17
C SER A 93 17.87 12.94 9.19
N LEU A 94 17.94 13.31 10.48
CA LEU A 94 17.94 12.37 11.58
C LEU A 94 16.66 11.52 11.55
N GLN A 95 15.52 12.13 11.24
CA GLN A 95 14.26 11.41 11.08
C GLN A 95 14.37 10.23 10.11
N ARG A 96 15.09 10.38 8.98
CA ARG A 96 15.27 9.28 8.03
C ARG A 96 16.08 8.13 8.65
N LEU A 97 17.15 8.45 9.38
CA LEU A 97 17.97 7.44 10.07
C LEU A 97 17.18 6.72 11.18
N VAL A 98 16.44 7.48 11.99
CA VAL A 98 15.59 6.95 13.06
C VAL A 98 14.53 6.02 12.48
N ARG A 99 13.79 6.48 11.46
CA ARG A 99 12.76 5.65 10.80
C ARG A 99 13.33 4.40 10.14
N PHE A 100 14.55 4.47 9.58
CA PHE A 100 15.24 3.31 9.04
C PHE A 100 15.51 2.26 10.13
N VAL A 101 16.09 2.69 11.26
CA VAL A 101 16.37 1.81 12.41
C VAL A 101 15.08 1.21 12.98
N GLU A 102 14.03 2.02 13.14
CA GLU A 102 12.73 1.54 13.63
C GLU A 102 12.02 0.59 12.67
N ALA A 103 12.46 0.51 11.42
CA ALA A 103 11.89 -0.32 10.37
C ALA A 103 12.68 -1.62 10.10
N GLU A 104 13.80 -1.86 10.77
CA GLU A 104 14.64 -3.06 10.57
C GLU A 104 13.91 -4.38 10.85
N TRP A 105 12.83 -4.36 11.64
CA TRP A 105 11.98 -5.53 11.84
C TRP A 105 11.32 -6.03 10.54
N LEU A 106 11.24 -5.21 9.49
CA LEU A 106 10.65 -5.61 8.22
C LEU A 106 11.43 -6.75 7.57
N ASP A 107 12.76 -6.78 7.69
CA ASP A 107 13.58 -7.86 7.12
C ASP A 107 13.18 -9.21 7.73
N GLN A 108 12.89 -9.26 9.03
CA GLN A 108 12.40 -10.47 9.69
C GLN A 108 11.04 -10.92 9.12
N ILE A 109 10.16 -9.98 8.80
CA ILE A 109 8.85 -10.28 8.22
C ILE A 109 8.97 -10.83 6.80
N LEU A 110 9.83 -10.21 5.97
CA LEU A 110 10.04 -10.60 4.58
C LEU A 110 10.80 -11.93 4.47
N ASP A 111 11.90 -12.08 5.21
CA ASP A 111 12.75 -13.29 5.16
C ASP A 111 12.13 -14.47 5.92
N GLY A 112 11.34 -14.18 6.96
CA GLY A 112 10.69 -15.18 7.81
C GLY A 112 9.35 -15.70 7.28
N ASN A 113 8.93 -15.33 6.06
CA ASN A 113 7.61 -15.63 5.50
C ASN A 113 6.46 -15.25 6.46
N GLN A 114 6.57 -14.11 7.14
CA GLN A 114 5.57 -13.66 8.13
C GLN A 114 4.53 -12.70 7.55
N LEU A 115 4.42 -12.66 6.22
CA LEU A 115 3.28 -12.04 5.55
C LEU A 115 2.11 -13.02 5.54
N VAL A 116 0.91 -12.50 5.81
CA VAL A 116 -0.33 -13.27 5.76
C VAL A 116 -1.38 -12.50 4.97
N THR A 117 -2.29 -13.23 4.33
CA THR A 117 -3.35 -12.65 3.50
C THR A 117 -4.65 -12.58 4.27
N TYR A 118 -5.26 -11.40 4.30
CA TYR A 118 -6.64 -11.21 4.74
C TYR A 118 -7.53 -11.04 3.52
N PHE A 119 -8.77 -11.48 3.63
CA PHE A 119 -9.75 -11.50 2.54
C PHE A 119 -10.89 -10.56 2.88
N GLN A 120 -11.17 -9.61 2.00
CA GLN A 120 -12.40 -8.82 2.07
C GLN A 120 -13.34 -9.24 0.94
N PRO A 121 -14.57 -9.67 1.24
CA PRO A 121 -15.48 -10.15 0.21
C PRO A 121 -16.01 -9.01 -0.65
N ILE A 122 -16.10 -9.27 -1.94
CA ILE A 122 -16.82 -8.49 -2.94
C ILE A 122 -18.10 -9.26 -3.26
N ILE A 123 -19.26 -8.65 -3.03
CA ILE A 123 -20.57 -9.30 -3.16
C ILE A 123 -21.25 -8.97 -4.48
N VAL A 124 -22.23 -9.79 -4.86
CA VAL A 124 -23.17 -9.45 -5.94
C VAL A 124 -24.18 -8.45 -5.38
N ASN A 125 -24.23 -7.22 -5.90
CA ASN A 125 -25.06 -6.15 -5.33
C ASN A 125 -26.54 -6.53 -5.21
N ARG A 126 -27.08 -7.26 -6.20
CA ARG A 126 -28.47 -7.72 -6.21
C ARG A 126 -28.74 -8.92 -5.30
N SER A 127 -27.69 -9.60 -4.86
CA SER A 127 -27.75 -10.77 -3.99
C SER A 127 -26.63 -10.68 -2.95
N PRO A 128 -26.68 -9.76 -1.96
CA PRO A 128 -25.54 -9.50 -1.08
C PRO A 128 -25.03 -10.70 -0.27
N SER A 129 -25.83 -11.75 -0.12
CA SER A 129 -25.41 -13.02 0.49
C SER A 129 -24.42 -13.82 -0.38
N GLU A 130 -24.39 -13.56 -1.69
CA GLU A 130 -23.53 -14.21 -2.67
C GLU A 130 -22.19 -13.46 -2.79
N VAL A 131 -21.10 -14.18 -2.53
CA VAL A 131 -19.75 -13.66 -2.67
C VAL A 131 -19.26 -13.92 -4.10
N PHE A 132 -18.94 -12.85 -4.81
CA PHE A 132 -18.38 -12.90 -6.16
C PHE A 132 -16.87 -13.12 -6.15
N ALA A 133 -16.17 -12.39 -5.28
CA ALA A 133 -14.71 -12.37 -5.23
C ALA A 133 -14.22 -12.03 -3.82
N HIS A 134 -12.90 -12.14 -3.64
CA HIS A 134 -12.21 -11.64 -2.46
C HIS A 134 -11.06 -10.74 -2.86
N GLU A 135 -10.96 -9.56 -2.25
CA GLU A 135 -9.75 -8.76 -2.29
C GLU A 135 -8.76 -9.27 -1.24
N CYS A 136 -7.53 -9.55 -1.69
CA CYS A 136 -6.42 -10.00 -0.88
C CYS A 136 -5.63 -8.81 -0.35
N LEU A 137 -5.63 -8.67 0.97
CA LEU A 137 -5.04 -7.55 1.68
C LEU A 137 -3.94 -8.06 2.60
N VAL A 138 -2.70 -7.65 2.33
CA VAL A 138 -1.53 -8.09 3.11
C VAL A 138 -1.61 -7.65 4.57
N ARG A 139 -1.17 -8.51 5.47
CA ARG A 139 -0.84 -8.19 6.86
C ARG A 139 0.51 -8.81 7.19
N GLY A 140 1.19 -8.26 8.20
CA GLY A 140 2.35 -8.92 8.80
C GLY A 140 1.91 -9.64 10.08
N THR A 141 2.65 -10.65 10.50
CA THR A 141 2.48 -11.26 11.82
C THR A 141 3.79 -11.23 12.59
N GLN A 142 3.76 -10.78 13.83
CA GLN A 142 4.91 -10.89 14.72
C GLN A 142 5.06 -12.33 15.22
N ALA A 143 6.23 -12.67 15.76
CA ALA A 143 6.44 -13.97 16.41
C ALA A 143 5.47 -14.25 17.58
N SER A 144 4.94 -13.19 18.21
CA SER A 144 3.89 -13.26 19.24
C SER A 144 2.50 -13.62 18.68
N GLY A 145 2.30 -13.54 17.36
CA GLY A 145 1.00 -13.66 16.70
C GLY A 145 0.25 -12.32 16.54
N GLU A 146 0.83 -11.19 16.97
CA GLU A 146 0.23 -9.87 16.77
C GLU A 146 0.24 -9.46 15.29
N ILE A 147 -0.89 -8.93 14.82
CA ILE A 147 -1.07 -8.52 13.43
C ILE A 147 -0.53 -7.10 13.19
N ILE A 148 0.34 -6.98 12.20
CA ILE A 148 0.88 -5.71 11.71
C ILE A 148 0.00 -5.23 10.55
N PRO A 149 -0.60 -4.02 10.63
CA PRO A 149 -1.45 -3.49 9.59
C PRO A 149 -0.62 -3.03 8.35
N PRO A 150 -1.25 -2.94 7.15
CA PRO A 150 -0.57 -2.54 5.92
C PRO A 150 0.15 -1.20 6.04
N MET A 151 -0.49 -0.21 6.67
CA MET A 151 0.08 1.12 6.83
C MET A 151 1.45 1.10 7.54
N LYS A 152 1.62 0.21 8.54
CA LYS A 152 2.90 0.04 9.25
C LYS A 152 3.91 -0.72 8.40
N LEU A 153 3.50 -1.77 7.67
CA LEU A 153 4.35 -2.49 6.72
C LEU A 153 4.91 -1.57 5.62
N PHE A 154 4.03 -0.87 4.91
CA PHE A 154 4.43 0.04 3.83
C PHE A 154 5.19 1.26 4.36
N GLY A 155 4.91 1.70 5.60
CA GLY A 155 5.71 2.72 6.28
C GLY A 155 7.15 2.28 6.49
N ALA A 156 7.35 1.08 7.04
CA ALA A 156 8.68 0.48 7.20
C ALA A 156 9.37 0.27 5.86
N ALA A 157 8.66 -0.27 4.87
CA ALA A 157 9.21 -0.52 3.54
C ALA A 157 9.67 0.76 2.82
N ARG A 158 8.98 1.89 3.02
CA ARG A 158 9.45 3.19 2.52
C ARG A 158 10.71 3.68 3.25
N ALA A 159 10.79 3.44 4.56
CA ALA A 159 11.96 3.83 5.34
C ALA A 159 13.22 3.03 4.96
N THR A 160 13.05 1.78 4.53
CA THR A 160 14.14 0.86 4.14
C THR A 160 14.35 0.71 2.63
N ASP A 161 13.56 1.41 1.81
CA ASP A 161 13.58 1.31 0.34
C ASP A 161 13.25 -0.10 -0.19
N ARG A 162 12.30 -0.76 0.47
CA ARG A 162 11.85 -2.15 0.20
C ARG A 162 10.41 -2.24 -0.30
N VAL A 163 9.79 -1.14 -0.74
CA VAL A 163 8.38 -1.15 -1.13
C VAL A 163 8.09 -2.13 -2.27
N ALA A 164 8.98 -2.21 -3.26
CA ALA A 164 8.87 -3.17 -4.36
C ALA A 164 8.95 -4.62 -3.90
N GLN A 165 9.90 -4.93 -3.02
CA GLN A 165 10.03 -6.27 -2.45
C GLN A 165 8.80 -6.65 -1.61
N LEU A 166 8.26 -5.71 -0.80
CA LEU A 166 7.05 -5.95 -0.02
C LEU A 166 5.83 -6.18 -0.92
N ASP A 167 5.63 -5.34 -1.93
CA ASP A 167 4.52 -5.43 -2.88
C ASP A 167 4.55 -6.76 -3.64
N HIS A 168 5.72 -7.17 -4.14
CA HIS A 168 5.93 -8.48 -4.76
C HIS A 168 5.67 -9.64 -3.78
N SER A 169 6.30 -9.64 -2.60
CA SER A 169 6.13 -10.68 -1.59
C SER A 169 4.65 -10.82 -1.17
N SER A 170 3.93 -9.71 -1.06
CA SER A 170 2.51 -9.68 -0.74
C SER A 170 1.67 -10.44 -1.77
N ARG A 171 1.94 -10.25 -3.08
CA ARG A 171 1.25 -10.98 -4.15
C ARG A 171 1.58 -12.46 -4.12
N ILE A 172 2.85 -12.82 -3.97
CA ILE A 172 3.27 -14.22 -3.90
C ILE A 172 2.61 -14.94 -2.72
N THR A 173 2.58 -14.30 -1.54
CA THR A 173 1.85 -14.81 -0.37
C THR A 173 0.36 -14.97 -0.65
N ALA A 174 -0.29 -13.98 -1.28
CA ALA A 174 -1.71 -14.06 -1.63
C ALA A 174 -2.01 -15.23 -2.58
N ILE A 175 -1.28 -15.35 -3.68
CA ILE A 175 -1.48 -16.41 -4.68
C ILE A 175 -1.32 -17.81 -4.03
N ARG A 176 -0.24 -18.01 -3.27
CA ARG A 176 0.00 -19.28 -2.58
C ARG A 176 -1.09 -19.58 -1.55
N THR A 177 -1.47 -18.60 -0.75
CA THR A 177 -2.55 -18.77 0.26
C THR A 177 -3.87 -19.14 -0.42
N CYS A 178 -4.22 -18.49 -1.53
CA CYS A 178 -5.44 -18.78 -2.28
C CYS A 178 -5.45 -20.20 -2.87
N SER A 179 -4.31 -20.64 -3.41
CA SER A 179 -4.13 -22.00 -3.94
C SER A 179 -4.21 -23.05 -2.84
N GLU A 180 -3.48 -22.88 -1.75
CA GLU A 180 -3.49 -23.80 -0.58
C GLU A 180 -4.90 -23.95 0.01
N ARG A 181 -5.69 -22.88 -0.02
CA ARG A 181 -7.07 -22.86 0.50
C ARG A 181 -8.13 -23.23 -0.53
N ASN A 182 -7.73 -23.49 -1.78
CA ASN A 182 -8.61 -23.84 -2.90
C ASN A 182 -9.78 -22.84 -3.05
N ILE A 183 -9.46 -21.54 -3.10
CA ILE A 183 -10.46 -20.47 -3.26
C ILE A 183 -11.09 -20.57 -4.65
N GLY A 184 -12.39 -20.85 -4.69
CA GLY A 184 -13.16 -21.00 -5.94
C GLY A 184 -13.77 -19.70 -6.49
N THR A 185 -13.62 -18.58 -5.78
CA THR A 185 -14.07 -17.24 -6.23
C THR A 185 -12.94 -16.52 -6.97
N ARG A 186 -13.25 -15.36 -7.58
CA ARG A 186 -12.20 -14.45 -8.06
C ARG A 186 -11.38 -13.87 -6.91
N ILE A 187 -10.14 -13.51 -7.21
CA ILE A 187 -9.11 -13.04 -6.29
C ILE A 187 -8.60 -11.71 -6.82
N PHE A 188 -8.93 -10.63 -6.13
CA PHE A 188 -8.47 -9.29 -6.44
C PHE A 188 -7.16 -9.03 -5.67
N MET A 189 -6.15 -8.53 -6.35
CA MET A 189 -4.83 -8.27 -5.78
C MET A 189 -4.30 -6.92 -6.23
N ASN A 190 -3.87 -6.14 -5.24
CA ASN A 190 -3.20 -4.87 -5.46
C ASN A 190 -1.94 -5.05 -6.30
N PHE A 191 -1.80 -4.20 -7.32
CA PHE A 191 -0.64 -4.16 -8.19
C PHE A 191 -0.27 -2.70 -8.48
N ASN A 192 0.87 -2.26 -7.94
CA ASN A 192 1.34 -0.90 -8.20
C ASN A 192 2.46 -0.91 -9.26
N PRO A 193 2.21 -0.37 -10.48
CA PRO A 193 3.18 -0.39 -11.57
C PRO A 193 4.46 0.40 -11.27
N ARG A 194 4.41 1.34 -10.31
CA ARG A 194 5.57 2.15 -9.89
C ARG A 194 6.70 1.28 -9.33
N TYR A 195 6.36 0.18 -8.68
CA TYR A 195 7.34 -0.64 -7.98
C TYR A 195 7.90 -1.79 -8.80
N LEU A 196 7.54 -1.85 -10.09
CA LEU A 196 8.19 -2.79 -10.97
C LEU A 196 9.64 -2.39 -11.22
N ASP A 197 10.50 -3.39 -11.15
CA ASP A 197 11.86 -3.31 -11.61
C ASP A 197 11.89 -3.11 -13.13
N GLU A 198 12.96 -2.50 -13.65
CA GLU A 198 13.14 -2.29 -15.10
C GLU A 198 13.17 -3.62 -15.86
N SER A 199 13.60 -4.71 -15.21
CA SER A 199 13.61 -6.06 -15.76
C SER A 199 12.25 -6.78 -15.77
N HIS A 200 11.21 -6.22 -15.15
CA HIS A 200 9.91 -6.89 -14.94
C HIS A 200 9.96 -8.23 -14.19
N ALA A 201 11.06 -8.57 -13.51
CA ALA A 201 11.25 -9.87 -12.89
C ALA A 201 10.19 -10.17 -11.82
N TYR A 202 9.71 -9.15 -11.10
CA TYR A 202 8.63 -9.32 -10.12
C TYR A 202 7.28 -9.61 -10.76
N LEU A 203 7.00 -9.06 -11.94
CA LEU A 203 5.77 -9.37 -12.69
C LEU A 203 5.85 -10.79 -13.25
N GLU A 204 6.97 -11.15 -13.88
CA GLU A 204 7.19 -12.50 -14.41
C GLU A 204 7.07 -13.57 -13.32
N ASP A 205 7.65 -13.34 -12.14
CA ASP A 205 7.53 -14.26 -11.00
C ASP A 205 6.08 -14.35 -10.47
N THR A 206 5.36 -13.22 -10.46
CA THR A 206 3.94 -13.20 -10.08
C THR A 206 3.11 -14.09 -11.02
N ILE A 207 3.25 -13.88 -12.33
CA ILE A 207 2.51 -14.65 -13.34
C ILE A 207 2.93 -16.12 -13.34
N ARG A 208 4.23 -16.42 -13.27
CA ARG A 208 4.72 -17.80 -13.10
C ARG A 208 4.07 -18.46 -11.89
N THR A 209 4.05 -17.77 -10.76
CA THR A 209 3.46 -18.31 -9.52
C THR A 209 1.97 -18.57 -9.68
N VAL A 210 1.21 -17.71 -10.37
CA VAL A 210 -0.20 -17.97 -10.72
C VAL A 210 -0.32 -19.27 -11.51
N LEU A 211 0.46 -19.44 -12.57
CA LEU A 211 0.40 -20.62 -13.43
C LEU A 211 0.80 -21.92 -12.71
N GLU A 212 1.77 -21.85 -11.79
CA GLU A 212 2.21 -22.98 -10.98
C GLU A 212 1.14 -23.47 -9.98
N THR A 213 0.17 -22.64 -9.62
CA THR A 213 -0.93 -23.06 -8.72
C THR A 213 -1.88 -24.07 -9.36
N GLY A 214 -1.97 -24.09 -10.70
CA GLY A 214 -2.98 -24.84 -11.45
C GLY A 214 -4.41 -24.31 -11.31
N MET A 215 -4.62 -23.18 -10.64
CA MET A 215 -5.89 -22.46 -10.64
C MET A 215 -6.12 -21.80 -12.00
N ASP A 216 -7.38 -21.50 -12.31
CA ASP A 216 -7.72 -20.80 -13.55
C ASP A 216 -7.20 -19.35 -13.49
N PRO A 217 -6.31 -18.92 -14.41
CA PRO A 217 -5.79 -17.56 -14.42
C PRO A 217 -6.86 -16.47 -14.44
N GLU A 218 -8.04 -16.73 -15.04
CA GLU A 218 -9.16 -15.77 -15.07
C GLU A 218 -9.73 -15.48 -13.67
N GLN A 219 -9.36 -16.28 -12.66
CA GLN A 219 -9.71 -16.00 -11.27
C GLN A 219 -8.89 -14.83 -10.70
N PHE A 220 -7.69 -14.56 -11.21
CA PHE A 220 -6.81 -13.54 -10.67
C PHE A 220 -7.07 -12.20 -11.36
N VAL A 221 -7.41 -11.19 -10.56
CA VAL A 221 -7.70 -9.82 -11.02
C VAL A 221 -6.65 -8.89 -10.41
N PHE A 222 -5.81 -8.29 -11.25
CA PHE A 222 -4.81 -7.33 -10.80
C PHE A 222 -5.39 -5.91 -10.76
N GLU A 223 -5.41 -5.32 -9.58
CA GLU A 223 -5.90 -3.97 -9.32
C GLU A 223 -4.78 -2.96 -9.56
N VAL A 224 -4.95 -2.12 -10.57
CA VAL A 224 -4.03 -1.04 -10.90
C VAL A 224 -4.62 0.27 -10.40
N VAL A 225 -3.92 0.90 -9.46
CA VAL A 225 -4.33 2.19 -8.89
C VAL A 225 -4.07 3.33 -9.87
N GLU A 226 -5.05 4.23 -10.01
CA GLU A 226 -4.86 5.54 -10.61
C GLU A 226 -3.94 6.39 -9.71
N SER A 227 -2.66 6.55 -10.06
CA SER A 227 -1.79 7.52 -9.39
C SER A 227 -1.38 8.64 -10.35
N ASP A 228 -1.31 9.86 -9.83
CA ASP A 228 -0.73 11.04 -10.51
C ASP A 228 0.72 10.83 -10.96
N GLU A 229 1.33 9.72 -10.55
CA GLU A 229 2.69 9.30 -10.85
C GLU A 229 2.78 8.24 -11.95
N ILE A 230 1.67 7.82 -12.59
CA ILE A 230 1.72 7.06 -13.85
C ILE A 230 2.23 8.00 -14.95
N GLN A 231 3.54 8.24 -14.95
CA GLN A 231 4.21 9.06 -15.96
C GLN A 231 4.39 8.29 -17.27
N ASP A 232 4.29 6.96 -17.23
CA ASP A 232 4.45 6.08 -18.38
C ASP A 232 3.25 5.11 -18.53
N VAL A 233 2.23 5.59 -19.24
CA VAL A 233 1.05 4.81 -19.63
C VAL A 233 1.46 3.64 -20.53
N GLY A 234 2.51 3.78 -21.35
CA GLY A 234 3.01 2.72 -22.21
C GLY A 234 3.48 1.51 -21.40
N ARG A 235 4.24 1.76 -20.34
CA ARG A 235 4.65 0.72 -19.39
C ARG A 235 3.45 0.04 -18.74
N LEU A 236 2.45 0.81 -18.27
CA LEU A 236 1.22 0.24 -17.74
C LEU A 236 0.53 -0.69 -18.74
N MET A 237 0.40 -0.25 -20.00
CA MET A 237 -0.19 -1.06 -21.05
C MET A 237 0.57 -2.37 -21.30
N SER A 238 1.91 -2.35 -21.31
CA SER A 238 2.70 -3.57 -21.46
C SER A 238 2.49 -4.56 -20.31
N ILE A 239 2.31 -4.07 -19.09
CA ILE A 239 2.04 -4.91 -17.92
C ILE A 239 0.67 -5.55 -18.02
N VAL A 240 -0.34 -4.74 -18.37
CA VAL A 240 -1.72 -5.21 -18.55
C VAL A 240 -1.78 -6.27 -19.64
N GLU A 241 -1.09 -6.05 -20.76
CA GLU A 241 -1.03 -7.02 -21.84
C GLU A 241 -0.37 -8.33 -21.37
N TYR A 242 0.74 -8.24 -20.64
CA TYR A 242 1.42 -9.41 -20.08
C TYR A 242 0.50 -10.23 -19.13
N CYS A 243 -0.28 -9.55 -18.29
CA CYS A 243 -1.28 -10.22 -17.45
C CYS A 243 -2.36 -10.92 -18.28
N ARG A 244 -2.86 -10.27 -19.35
CA ARG A 244 -3.88 -10.83 -20.23
C ARG A 244 -3.40 -12.00 -21.06
N GLU A 245 -2.17 -11.94 -21.56
CA GLU A 245 -1.53 -13.05 -22.29
C GLU A 245 -1.44 -14.31 -21.40
N ALA A 246 -1.30 -14.13 -20.09
CA ALA A 246 -1.34 -15.21 -19.10
C ALA A 246 -2.76 -15.64 -18.70
N GLY A 247 -3.81 -14.99 -19.23
CA GLY A 247 -5.22 -15.26 -18.91
C GLY A 247 -5.76 -14.56 -17.67
N CYS A 248 -5.00 -13.66 -17.04
CA CYS A 248 -5.45 -12.91 -15.87
C CYS A 248 -6.30 -11.70 -16.27
N CYS A 249 -7.18 -11.27 -15.37
CA CYS A 249 -7.99 -10.06 -15.52
C CYS A 249 -7.32 -8.84 -14.89
N VAL A 250 -7.80 -7.65 -15.26
CA VAL A 250 -7.33 -6.37 -14.71
C VAL A 250 -8.50 -5.51 -14.23
N ALA A 251 -8.31 -4.87 -13.08
CA ALA A 251 -9.20 -3.84 -12.56
C ALA A 251 -8.48 -2.48 -12.51
N LEU A 252 -9.19 -1.40 -12.82
CA LEU A 252 -8.74 -0.06 -12.43
C LEU A 252 -9.30 0.28 -11.04
N ASP A 253 -8.40 0.61 -10.12
CA ASP A 253 -8.72 0.90 -8.74
C ASP A 253 -8.73 2.41 -8.45
N ASP A 254 -9.38 2.82 -7.37
CA ASP A 254 -9.54 4.20 -6.90
C ASP A 254 -10.21 5.17 -7.91
N MET A 255 -11.09 4.66 -8.79
CA MET A 255 -11.70 5.46 -9.85
C MET A 255 -12.50 6.65 -9.30
N GLY A 256 -12.22 7.84 -9.82
CA GLY A 256 -12.88 9.10 -9.47
C GLY A 256 -12.11 9.98 -8.47
N THR A 257 -10.89 9.57 -8.07
CA THR A 257 -10.00 10.37 -7.21
C THR A 257 -8.90 11.10 -7.98
N GLY A 258 -8.50 10.59 -9.16
CA GLY A 258 -7.47 11.19 -9.99
C GLY A 258 -8.00 11.93 -11.23
N TYR A 259 -7.06 12.54 -11.96
CA TYR A 259 -7.37 13.37 -13.14
C TYR A 259 -7.50 12.56 -14.45
N ASN A 260 -7.09 11.28 -14.47
CA ASN A 260 -6.90 10.50 -15.69
C ASN A 260 -7.81 9.26 -15.79
N SER A 261 -8.79 9.08 -14.90
CA SER A 261 -9.60 7.85 -14.80
C SER A 261 -10.25 7.45 -16.13
N LEU A 262 -10.83 8.41 -16.86
CA LEU A 262 -11.49 8.15 -18.15
C LEU A 262 -10.48 7.81 -19.26
N TYR A 263 -9.32 8.47 -19.24
CA TYR A 263 -8.25 8.17 -20.19
C TYR A 263 -7.68 6.77 -19.95
N LEU A 264 -7.40 6.41 -18.70
CA LEU A 264 -6.94 5.08 -18.33
C LEU A 264 -7.99 4.01 -18.65
N MET A 265 -9.27 4.26 -18.36
CA MET A 265 -10.35 3.36 -18.75
C MET A 265 -10.35 3.07 -20.26
N ALA A 266 -10.20 4.11 -21.09
CA ALA A 266 -10.16 3.96 -22.55
C ALA A 266 -8.88 3.28 -23.06
N ALA A 267 -7.73 3.55 -22.44
CA ALA A 267 -6.45 2.99 -22.82
C ALA A 267 -6.33 1.52 -22.40
N VAL A 268 -6.53 1.25 -21.11
CA VAL A 268 -6.36 -0.06 -20.47
C VAL A 268 -7.48 -1.03 -20.87
N LYS A 269 -8.72 -0.52 -21.04
CA LYS A 269 -9.93 -1.33 -21.30
C LYS A 269 -10.11 -2.45 -20.27
N PRO A 270 -10.16 -2.14 -18.97
CA PRO A 270 -10.11 -3.14 -17.90
C PRO A 270 -11.36 -4.04 -17.89
N ASP A 271 -11.26 -5.19 -17.23
CA ASP A 271 -12.39 -6.08 -16.98
C ASP A 271 -13.31 -5.52 -15.88
N PHE A 272 -12.71 -4.81 -14.92
CA PHE A 272 -13.40 -4.20 -13.79
C PHE A 272 -12.97 -2.76 -13.55
N ILE A 273 -13.86 -1.95 -12.98
CA ILE A 273 -13.52 -0.69 -12.34
C ILE A 273 -13.98 -0.74 -10.88
N LYS A 274 -13.18 -0.19 -9.98
CA LYS A 274 -13.54 -0.01 -8.56
C LYS A 274 -13.71 1.48 -8.28
N LEU A 275 -14.90 1.87 -7.85
CA LEU A 275 -15.22 3.26 -7.51
C LEU A 275 -14.78 3.53 -6.07
N ASP A 276 -13.88 4.50 -5.90
CA ASP A 276 -13.27 4.82 -4.60
C ASP A 276 -14.32 5.20 -3.55
N ARG A 277 -14.07 4.77 -2.31
CA ARG A 277 -14.91 5.06 -1.15
C ARG A 277 -15.17 6.56 -0.92
N ASN A 278 -14.29 7.49 -1.31
CA ASN A 278 -14.53 8.92 -1.08
C ASN A 278 -15.58 9.47 -2.05
N LEU A 279 -15.67 8.89 -3.26
CA LEU A 279 -16.75 9.18 -4.21
C LEU A 279 -18.08 8.59 -3.73
N ILE A 280 -18.05 7.45 -3.05
CA ILE A 280 -19.25 6.74 -2.57
C ILE A 280 -19.75 7.24 -1.20
N ARG A 281 -18.86 7.75 -0.34
CA ARG A 281 -19.26 8.26 0.98
C ARG A 281 -20.29 9.38 0.86
N ASP A 282 -21.44 9.18 1.52
CA ASP A 282 -22.60 10.08 1.56
C ASP A 282 -23.24 10.34 0.19
N VAL A 283 -23.01 9.47 -0.81
CA VAL A 283 -23.45 9.60 -2.21
C VAL A 283 -24.98 9.71 -2.38
N GLU A 284 -25.74 9.16 -1.44
CA GLU A 284 -27.20 9.24 -1.39
C GLU A 284 -27.70 10.65 -1.05
N SER A 285 -26.89 11.44 -0.34
CA SER A 285 -27.23 12.78 0.15
C SER A 285 -26.57 13.91 -0.64
N ASP A 286 -25.55 13.59 -1.44
CA ASP A 286 -24.84 14.52 -2.32
C ASP A 286 -25.25 14.31 -3.80
N PRO A 287 -26.10 15.19 -4.36
CA PRO A 287 -26.57 15.06 -5.74
C PRO A 287 -25.45 15.12 -6.78
N TYR A 288 -24.32 15.78 -6.48
CA TYR A 288 -23.19 15.88 -7.41
C TYR A 288 -22.43 14.57 -7.44
N LYS A 289 -22.02 14.04 -6.28
CA LYS A 289 -21.37 12.71 -6.20
C LYS A 289 -22.24 11.64 -6.84
N SER A 290 -23.54 11.63 -6.51
CA SER A 290 -24.52 10.69 -7.05
C SER A 290 -24.55 10.67 -8.58
N ARG A 291 -24.55 11.85 -9.20
CA ARG A 291 -24.56 11.98 -10.66
C ARG A 291 -23.23 11.57 -11.28
N VAL A 292 -22.11 11.98 -10.71
CA VAL A 292 -20.77 11.64 -11.22
C VAL A 292 -20.55 10.13 -11.16
N ALA A 293 -20.76 9.52 -9.99
CA ALA A 293 -20.57 8.10 -9.79
C ALA A 293 -21.56 7.27 -10.64
N GLY A 294 -22.82 7.69 -10.72
CA GLY A 294 -23.82 7.04 -11.59
C GLY A 294 -23.43 7.08 -13.07
N LYS A 295 -22.84 8.18 -13.55
CA LYS A 295 -22.35 8.29 -14.93
C LYS A 295 -21.13 7.42 -15.21
N LEU A 296 -20.24 7.23 -14.24
CA LEU A 296 -19.12 6.31 -14.37
C LEU A 296 -19.60 4.84 -14.47
N ILE A 297 -20.59 4.46 -13.64
CA ILE A 297 -21.21 3.12 -13.68
C ILE A 297 -21.92 2.90 -15.03
N GLU A 298 -22.69 3.89 -15.50
CA GLU A 298 -23.37 3.82 -16.81
C GLU A 298 -22.38 3.64 -17.96
N LEU A 299 -21.30 4.44 -17.99
CA LEU A 299 -20.25 4.33 -19.00
C LEU A 299 -19.55 2.97 -18.97
N ALA A 300 -19.18 2.49 -17.78
CA ALA A 300 -18.55 1.18 -17.63
C ALA A 300 -19.42 0.08 -18.23
N ARG A 301 -20.72 0.08 -17.91
CA ARG A 301 -21.69 -0.87 -18.47
C ARG A 301 -21.80 -0.77 -19.99
N GLU A 302 -21.84 0.44 -20.56
CA GLU A 302 -21.87 0.65 -22.02
C GLU A 302 -20.62 0.10 -22.71
N LEU A 303 -19.47 0.11 -22.03
CA LEU A 303 -18.21 -0.43 -22.51
C LEU A 303 -18.03 -1.93 -22.19
N GLY A 304 -19.00 -2.58 -21.54
CA GLY A 304 -18.90 -3.97 -21.12
C GLY A 304 -17.96 -4.22 -19.92
N ILE A 305 -17.60 -3.17 -19.20
CA ILE A 305 -16.74 -3.19 -18.01
C ILE A 305 -17.63 -3.35 -16.76
N LYS A 306 -17.25 -4.26 -15.86
CA LYS A 306 -18.01 -4.50 -14.63
C LYS A 306 -17.61 -3.51 -13.54
N SER A 307 -18.57 -3.06 -12.74
CA SER A 307 -18.31 -2.08 -11.68
C SER A 307 -18.37 -2.68 -10.28
N VAL A 308 -17.41 -2.29 -9.44
CA VAL A 308 -17.36 -2.57 -8.00
C VAL A 308 -17.49 -1.24 -7.27
N VAL A 309 -18.52 -1.10 -6.44
CA VAL A 309 -18.70 0.09 -5.60
C VAL A 309 -18.07 -0.18 -4.22
N GLU A 310 -17.05 0.60 -3.86
CA GLU A 310 -16.35 0.43 -2.60
C GLU A 310 -16.87 1.32 -1.47
N GLY A 311 -16.56 0.93 -0.23
CA GLY A 311 -16.90 1.72 0.95
C GLY A 311 -18.39 1.71 1.27
N ILE A 312 -19.12 0.65 0.88
CA ILE A 312 -20.53 0.50 1.24
C ILE A 312 -20.64 0.19 2.75
N GLU A 313 -21.09 1.17 3.51
CA GLU A 313 -21.25 1.07 4.98
C GLU A 313 -22.71 1.16 5.44
N THR A 314 -23.64 1.56 4.56
CA THR A 314 -25.07 1.73 4.88
C THR A 314 -25.96 1.02 3.86
N GLU A 315 -27.15 0.58 4.30
CA GLU A 315 -28.17 0.03 3.40
C GLU A 315 -28.55 1.04 2.30
N ALA A 316 -28.61 2.34 2.61
CA ALA A 316 -28.89 3.39 1.64
C ALA A 316 -27.83 3.46 0.53
N ALA A 317 -26.54 3.32 0.87
CA ALA A 317 -25.47 3.28 -0.13
C ALA A 317 -25.56 2.02 -1.01
N LEU A 318 -25.94 0.87 -0.43
CA LEU A 318 -26.20 -0.36 -1.20
C LEU A 318 -27.40 -0.20 -2.15
N GLU A 319 -28.53 0.32 -1.67
CA GLU A 319 -29.71 0.58 -2.49
C GLU A 319 -29.39 1.54 -3.64
N TRP A 320 -28.62 2.59 -3.37
CA TRP A 320 -28.14 3.50 -4.39
C TRP A 320 -27.28 2.77 -5.43
N SER A 321 -26.31 1.96 -4.98
CA SER A 321 -25.41 1.19 -5.85
C SER A 321 -26.19 0.25 -6.80
N VAL A 322 -27.14 -0.51 -6.24
CA VAL A 322 -28.06 -1.38 -7.00
C VAL A 322 -28.86 -0.58 -8.03
N LYS A 323 -29.39 0.59 -7.62
CA LYS A 323 -30.20 1.46 -8.48
C LYS A 323 -29.40 2.05 -9.66
N GLN A 324 -28.13 2.41 -9.46
CA GLN A 324 -27.28 2.85 -10.56
C GLN A 324 -26.92 1.70 -11.52
N GLY A 325 -27.13 0.46 -11.08
CA GLY A 325 -26.88 -0.73 -11.87
C GLY A 325 -25.47 -1.26 -11.74
N ALA A 326 -24.75 -0.94 -10.66
CA ALA A 326 -23.46 -1.55 -10.40
C ALA A 326 -23.60 -3.04 -10.10
N GLU A 327 -22.72 -3.86 -10.67
CA GLU A 327 -22.76 -5.31 -10.56
C GLU A 327 -22.36 -5.80 -9.17
N TYR A 328 -21.32 -5.20 -8.59
CA TYR A 328 -20.69 -5.67 -7.37
C TYR A 328 -20.48 -4.57 -6.34
N GLY A 329 -20.32 -4.97 -5.09
CA GLY A 329 -20.16 -4.07 -3.95
C GLY A 329 -19.16 -4.61 -2.95
N GLN A 330 -18.48 -3.69 -2.27
CA GLN A 330 -17.52 -4.01 -1.22
C GLN A 330 -17.60 -2.97 -0.10
N GLY A 331 -17.58 -3.42 1.15
CA GLY A 331 -17.63 -2.49 2.29
C GLY A 331 -17.94 -3.18 3.61
N PHE A 332 -17.82 -2.40 4.69
CA PHE A 332 -17.98 -2.92 6.06
C PHE A 332 -19.41 -3.27 6.42
N LEU A 333 -20.39 -2.86 5.62
CA LEU A 333 -21.76 -3.34 5.71
C LEU A 333 -21.84 -4.88 5.57
N PHE A 334 -20.98 -5.47 4.74
CA PHE A 334 -20.95 -6.91 4.49
C PHE A 334 -19.95 -7.62 5.40
N ALA A 335 -18.69 -7.20 5.30
CA ALA A 335 -17.63 -7.72 6.14
C ALA A 335 -16.39 -6.80 6.09
N ARG A 336 -15.67 -6.76 7.21
CA ARG A 336 -14.29 -6.27 7.24
C ARG A 336 -13.34 -7.34 6.67
N PRO A 337 -12.09 -6.98 6.29
CA PRO A 337 -11.06 -7.97 5.97
C PRO A 337 -10.87 -8.98 7.09
N GLN A 338 -10.84 -10.27 6.76
CA GLN A 338 -10.73 -11.39 7.71
C GLN A 338 -9.64 -12.38 7.31
N PRO A 339 -9.04 -13.12 8.25
CA PRO A 339 -8.01 -14.11 7.92
C PRO A 339 -8.57 -15.31 7.14
N GLU A 340 -9.86 -15.59 7.23
CA GLU A 340 -10.54 -16.65 6.49
C GLU A 340 -11.47 -16.05 5.42
N PRO A 341 -11.46 -16.59 4.18
CA PRO A 341 -12.36 -16.11 3.13
C PRO A 341 -13.81 -16.48 3.46
N SER A 342 -14.71 -15.51 3.31
CA SER A 342 -16.14 -15.70 3.55
C SER A 342 -16.77 -16.45 2.38
N LYS A 343 -17.39 -17.60 2.62
CA LYS A 343 -18.11 -18.33 1.57
C LYS A 343 -19.48 -17.72 1.25
N GLN A 344 -20.10 -17.11 2.25
CA GLN A 344 -21.39 -16.43 2.18
C GLN A 344 -21.39 -15.27 3.16
N ILE A 345 -22.19 -14.24 2.87
CA ILE A 345 -22.44 -13.14 3.81
C ILE A 345 -23.78 -13.37 4.50
N HIS A 346 -23.78 -13.21 5.82
CA HIS A 346 -25.01 -13.19 6.59
C HIS A 346 -25.70 -11.83 6.43
N TRP A 347 -26.47 -11.70 5.35
CA TRP A 347 -27.25 -10.51 5.04
C TRP A 347 -28.68 -10.64 5.55
N GLN A 348 -29.16 -9.66 6.34
CA GLN A 348 -30.53 -9.63 6.87
C GLN A 348 -31.40 -8.52 6.26
N GLY A 349 -30.83 -7.67 5.39
CA GLY A 349 -31.56 -6.59 4.71
C GLY A 349 -32.33 -7.07 3.47
N THR A 350 -33.18 -6.20 2.91
CA THR A 350 -33.93 -6.51 1.67
C THR A 350 -33.22 -5.85 0.49
N PRO A 351 -32.79 -6.57 -0.56
CA PRO A 351 -32.30 -5.93 -1.78
C PRO A 351 -33.46 -5.20 -2.47
N ALA A 352 -33.25 -3.94 -2.87
CA ALA A 352 -34.25 -3.21 -3.65
C ALA A 352 -34.41 -3.83 -5.05
N GLU A 353 -35.65 -4.10 -5.48
CA GLU A 353 -35.92 -4.49 -6.87
C GLU A 353 -35.67 -3.29 -7.81
N PRO A 354 -35.02 -3.49 -8.98
CA PRO A 354 -34.82 -2.41 -9.93
C PRO A 354 -36.17 -1.95 -10.50
N SER A 355 -36.38 -0.63 -10.55
CA SER A 355 -37.43 -0.05 -11.38
C SER A 355 -37.04 -0.28 -12.84
N ALA A 356 -37.91 -0.96 -13.61
CA ALA A 356 -37.68 -1.21 -15.03
C ALA A 356 -37.37 0.10 -15.77
N PRO A 357 -36.44 0.12 -16.75
CA PRO A 357 -36.16 1.31 -17.51
C PRO A 357 -37.45 1.72 -18.23
N GLY A 358 -37.98 2.89 -17.84
CA GLY A 358 -39.14 3.46 -18.51
C GLY A 358 -38.81 3.66 -19.98
N VAL A 359 -39.46 2.86 -20.83
CA VAL A 359 -39.47 3.05 -22.28
C VAL A 359 -40.04 4.45 -22.52
N ARG A 360 -39.18 5.40 -22.87
CA ARG A 360 -39.64 6.70 -23.38
C ARG A 360 -40.15 6.46 -24.80
N SER A 361 -41.47 6.46 -24.94
CA SER A 361 -42.20 6.62 -26.20
C SER A 361 -41.92 7.96 -26.87
#